data_AF-A0A7W1KLV3-F1
#
_entry.id   AF-A0A7W1KLV3-F1
#
_cell.length_a   1.000
_cell.length_b   1.000
_cell.length_c   1.000
_cell.angle_alpha   90.00
_cell.angle_beta   90.00
_cell.angle_gamma   90.00
#
_symmetry.space_group_name_H-M   'P 1'
#
loop_
_entity.id
_entity.type
_entity.pdbx_description
1 polymer ?
#
loop_
_entity_poly.entity_id
_entity_poly.type
_entity_poly.pdbx_seq_one_letter_code
_entity_poly.pdbx_strand_id
1 'polypeptide(L)'
;MTARLPLLYPFVFAVLPLLNVLSRNPGGSNLWDMSLMIAAMLGVCAVFYGLVLLLGRGRLQKPVVSLIVFLMIFWFYGYSPLAQSVQAGAPGAAGLAIVAAAAALTAGAAWWLARRPASLGRVTTFLALTCTLAAGWMLSRTALHGIRTRGATAQSALVRRLGRPVSESSARAPQHTALQRDIYLIVLDEYANSSVLRERFGFDNRAFEDSLVQLGFTLPRVMRSNYVHTLLSLPSLLNFSYLTPLTQEIGPHETDPTLPNYLVENNRAAAFLKQRGYEFLF
;
A
#
# COMPACT_ATOMS: atom_id res chain seq x y z
N MET A 1 2.22 23.59 -26.18
CA MET A 1 2.57 22.63 -25.10
C MET A 1 2.72 21.18 -25.59
N THR A 2 2.30 20.82 -26.82
CA THR A 2 2.33 19.44 -27.37
C THR A 2 3.72 18.93 -27.78
N ALA A 3 4.69 19.80 -28.08
CA ALA A 3 6.01 19.39 -28.59
C ALA A 3 6.93 18.71 -27.54
N ARG A 4 6.64 18.85 -26.24
CA ARG A 4 7.48 18.28 -25.16
C ARG A 4 6.93 16.97 -24.59
N LEU A 5 5.65 16.67 -24.81
CA LEU A 5 5.00 15.44 -24.34
C LEU A 5 5.75 14.15 -24.77
N PRO A 6 6.25 14.05 -26.01
CA PRO A 6 6.99 12.86 -26.47
C PRO A 6 8.35 12.65 -25.79
N LEU A 7 8.84 13.62 -24.99
CA LEU A 7 10.11 13.53 -24.28
C LEU A 7 9.93 13.14 -22.81
N LEU A 8 8.72 13.24 -22.27
CA LEU A 8 8.45 13.08 -20.83
C LEU A 8 7.76 11.75 -20.49
N TYR A 9 7.39 10.94 -21.49
CA TYR A 9 6.75 9.65 -21.24
C TYR A 9 7.55 8.66 -20.37
N PRO A 10 8.90 8.67 -20.32
CA PRO A 10 9.62 7.80 -19.40
C PRO A 10 9.31 8.12 -17.93
N PHE A 11 9.08 9.40 -17.60
CA PHE A 11 8.70 9.83 -16.25
C PHE A 11 7.30 9.35 -15.88
N VAL A 12 6.34 9.45 -16.83
CA VAL A 12 4.99 8.92 -16.61
C VAL A 12 5.05 7.40 -16.43
N PHE A 13 5.81 6.71 -17.30
CA PHE A 13 5.97 5.27 -17.26
C PHE A 13 6.62 4.78 -15.95
N ALA A 14 7.61 5.50 -15.42
CA ALA A 14 8.25 5.20 -14.13
C ALA A 14 7.25 5.12 -12.98
N VAL A 15 6.20 5.93 -13.02
CA VAL A 15 5.21 6.04 -11.93
C VAL A 15 4.03 5.09 -12.15
N LEU A 16 3.84 4.52 -13.35
CA LEU A 16 2.69 3.65 -13.65
C LEU A 16 2.56 2.42 -12.74
N PRO A 17 3.63 1.65 -12.43
CA PRO A 17 3.49 0.51 -11.53
C PRO A 17 3.03 0.92 -10.13
N LEU A 18 3.50 2.07 -9.64
CA LEU A 18 3.07 2.63 -8.36
C LEU A 18 1.58 3.00 -8.42
N LEU A 19 1.14 3.72 -9.46
CA LEU A 19 -0.28 4.05 -9.66
C LEU A 19 -1.15 2.79 -9.78
N ASN A 20 -0.65 1.71 -10.37
CA ASN A 20 -1.36 0.43 -10.45
C ASN A 20 -1.59 -0.16 -9.06
N VAL A 21 -0.56 -0.19 -8.21
CA VAL A 21 -0.66 -0.69 -6.82
C VAL A 21 -1.68 0.16 -6.05
N LEU A 22 -1.60 1.48 -6.16
CA LEU A 22 -2.52 2.40 -5.49
C LEU A 22 -3.97 2.24 -5.97
N SER A 23 -4.17 2.06 -7.28
CA SER A 23 -5.51 1.85 -7.85
C SER A 23 -6.16 0.54 -7.41
N ARG A 24 -5.37 -0.43 -6.95
CA ARG A 24 -5.84 -1.72 -6.43
C ARG A 24 -5.97 -1.72 -4.90
N ASN A 25 -5.19 -0.90 -4.21
CA ASN A 25 -5.15 -0.79 -2.75
C ASN A 25 -5.32 0.66 -2.27
N PRO A 26 -6.46 1.30 -2.56
CA PRO A 26 -6.66 2.74 -2.33
C PRO A 26 -6.59 3.15 -0.85
N GLY A 27 -7.02 2.30 0.09
CA GLY A 27 -6.92 2.56 1.53
C GLY A 27 -5.59 2.14 2.18
N GLY A 28 -4.62 1.64 1.41
CA GLY A 28 -3.39 1.02 1.95
C GLY A 28 -2.20 1.96 2.18
N SER A 29 -2.31 3.23 1.83
CA SER A 29 -1.21 4.19 2.02
C SER A 29 -1.71 5.63 2.18
N ASN A 30 -0.92 6.46 2.85
CA ASN A 30 -1.23 7.88 3.01
C ASN A 30 -0.81 8.69 1.80
N LEU A 31 -1.46 9.84 1.58
CA LEU A 31 -1.11 10.77 0.50
C LEU A 31 0.35 11.24 0.56
N TRP A 32 0.90 11.32 1.76
CA TRP A 32 2.30 11.68 1.99
C TRP A 32 3.26 10.59 1.49
N ASP A 33 2.99 9.33 1.84
CA ASP A 33 3.81 8.20 1.38
C ASP A 33 3.73 8.06 -0.14
N MET A 34 2.53 8.26 -0.71
CA MET A 34 2.32 8.28 -2.16
C MET A 34 3.12 9.39 -2.84
N SER A 35 3.04 10.62 -2.34
CA SER A 35 3.73 11.77 -2.96
C SER A 35 5.25 11.63 -2.85
N LEU A 36 5.76 11.13 -1.72
CA LEU A 36 7.17 10.83 -1.51
C LEU A 36 7.66 9.75 -2.47
N MET A 37 6.91 8.65 -2.63
CA MET A 37 7.26 7.56 -3.55
C MET A 37 7.23 8.02 -5.02
N ILE A 38 6.22 8.81 -5.42
CA ILE A 38 6.15 9.40 -6.76
C ILE A 38 7.36 10.33 -6.98
N ALA A 39 7.66 11.22 -6.03
CA ALA A 39 8.79 12.14 -6.13
C ALA A 39 10.12 11.38 -6.21
N ALA A 40 10.30 10.33 -5.42
CA ALA A 40 11.48 9.47 -5.47
C ALA A 40 11.63 8.78 -6.85
N MET A 41 10.55 8.20 -7.40
CA MET A 41 10.58 7.57 -8.73
C MET A 41 10.88 8.58 -9.84
N LEU A 42 10.28 9.77 -9.78
CA LEU A 42 10.57 10.85 -10.73
C LEU A 42 12.02 11.34 -10.60
N GLY A 43 12.55 11.43 -9.37
CA GLY A 43 13.94 11.78 -9.10
C GLY A 43 14.92 10.76 -9.66
N VAL A 44 14.69 9.46 -9.42
CA VAL A 44 15.49 8.37 -10.00
C VAL A 44 15.43 8.40 -11.52
N CYS A 45 14.23 8.58 -12.10
CA CYS A 45 14.07 8.73 -13.55
C CYS A 45 14.84 9.95 -14.09
N ALA A 46 14.82 11.08 -13.37
CA ALA A 46 15.56 12.28 -13.74
C ALA A 46 17.08 12.05 -13.73
N VAL A 47 17.60 11.34 -12.73
CA VAL A 47 19.02 10.97 -12.64
C VAL A 47 19.41 10.11 -13.84
N PHE A 48 18.66 9.05 -14.17
CA PHE A 48 18.95 8.23 -15.34
C PHE A 48 18.87 9.02 -16.65
N TYR A 49 17.87 9.89 -16.78
CA TYR A 49 17.73 10.76 -17.94
C TYR A 49 18.94 11.71 -18.09
N GLY A 50 19.40 12.31 -16.99
CA GLY A 50 20.60 13.14 -16.93
C GLY A 50 21.87 12.37 -17.28
N LEU A 51 22.04 11.16 -16.73
CA LEU A 51 23.19 10.29 -17.01
C LEU A 51 23.28 9.93 -18.50
N VAL A 52 22.16 9.55 -19.13
CA VAL A 52 22.14 9.24 -20.57
C VAL A 52 22.44 10.48 -21.41
N LEU A 53 21.97 11.67 -21.03
CA LEU A 53 22.36 12.92 -21.69
C LEU A 53 23.86 13.20 -21.58
N LEU A 54 24.43 13.04 -20.38
CA LEU A 54 25.86 13.26 -20.12
C LEU A 54 26.74 12.27 -20.89
N LEU A 55 26.41 10.98 -20.86
CA LEU A 55 27.12 9.93 -21.61
C LEU A 55 26.97 10.11 -23.13
N GLY A 56 25.80 10.59 -23.57
CA GLY A 56 25.53 10.92 -24.96
C GLY A 56 26.34 12.10 -25.48
N ARG A 57 26.95 12.92 -24.60
CA ARG A 57 27.79 14.09 -24.92
C ARG A 57 27.16 15.00 -25.99
N GLY A 58 25.83 15.18 -25.96
CA GLY A 58 25.08 15.97 -26.94
C GLY A 58 24.94 15.35 -28.34
N ARG A 59 25.51 14.17 -28.60
CA ARG A 59 25.41 13.46 -29.89
C ARG A 59 24.07 12.75 -30.07
N LEU A 60 23.40 12.40 -28.97
CA LEU A 60 22.11 11.72 -28.99
C LEU A 60 20.97 12.73 -29.12
N GLN A 61 20.05 12.48 -30.05
CA GLN A 61 18.82 13.26 -30.15
C GLN A 61 17.94 13.01 -28.91
N LYS A 62 17.25 14.04 -28.41
CA LYS A 62 16.40 13.94 -27.20
C LYS A 62 15.37 12.79 -27.23
N PRO A 63 14.69 12.47 -28.36
CA PRO A 63 13.79 11.33 -28.43
C PRO A 63 14.50 9.97 -28.26
N VAL A 64 15.76 9.86 -28.70
CA VAL A 64 16.58 8.65 -28.49
C VAL A 64 16.92 8.49 -27.00
N VAL A 65 17.26 9.59 -26.32
CA VAL A 65 17.50 9.58 -24.87
C VAL A 65 16.25 9.13 -24.12
N SER A 66 15.09 9.66 -24.48
CA SER A 66 13.80 9.25 -23.88
C SER A 66 13.53 7.75 -24.10
N LEU A 67 13.82 7.24 -25.29
CA LEU A 67 13.66 5.80 -25.61
C LEU A 67 14.61 4.92 -24.79
N ILE A 68 15.88 5.31 -24.64
CA ILE A 68 16.84 4.54 -23.83
C ILE A 68 16.36 4.48 -22.38
N VAL A 69 15.99 5.62 -21.79
CA VAL A 69 15.53 5.69 -20.39
C VAL A 69 14.26 4.87 -20.20
N PHE A 70 13.30 4.97 -21.13
CA PHE A 70 12.11 4.13 -21.11
C PHE A 70 12.45 2.64 -21.13
N LEU A 71 13.35 2.21 -22.02
CA LEU A 71 13.73 0.79 -22.13
C LEU A 71 14.45 0.30 -20.87
N MET A 72 15.27 1.13 -20.23
CA MET A 72 15.89 0.81 -18.94
C MET A 72 14.82 0.55 -17.87
N ILE A 73 13.82 1.43 -17.77
CA ILE A 73 12.73 1.31 -16.80
C ILE A 73 11.81 0.12 -17.14
N PHE A 74 11.53 -0.09 -18.43
CA PHE A 74 10.74 -1.21 -18.94
C PHE A 74 11.38 -2.55 -18.57
N TRP A 75 12.69 -2.69 -18.79
CA TRP A 75 13.42 -3.89 -18.39
C TRP A 75 13.54 -4.04 -16.89
N PHE A 76 13.73 -2.95 -16.14
CA PHE A 76 13.77 -2.99 -14.67
C PHE A 76 12.48 -3.58 -14.08
N TYR A 77 11.30 -3.12 -14.53
CA TYR A 77 10.03 -3.66 -14.05
C TYR A 77 9.64 -5.00 -14.69
N GLY A 78 10.00 -5.21 -15.96
CA GLY A 78 9.61 -6.38 -16.74
C GLY A 78 10.49 -7.61 -16.51
N TYR A 79 11.73 -7.45 -16.05
CA TYR A 79 12.70 -8.55 -15.95
C TYR A 79 12.24 -9.64 -15.00
N SER A 80 11.86 -9.30 -13.77
CA SER A 80 11.47 -10.29 -12.75
C SER A 80 10.29 -11.17 -13.19
N PRO A 81 9.12 -10.62 -13.60
CA PRO A 81 8.01 -11.45 -14.05
C PRO A 81 8.35 -12.23 -15.33
N LEU A 82 9.08 -11.64 -16.27
CA LEU A 82 9.51 -12.34 -17.48
C LEU A 82 10.43 -13.53 -17.15
N ALA A 83 11.43 -13.31 -16.30
CA ALA A 83 12.37 -14.35 -15.89
C ALA A 83 11.65 -15.49 -15.16
N GLN A 84 10.70 -15.17 -14.26
CA GLN A 84 9.89 -16.20 -13.58
C GLN A 84 9.07 -17.03 -14.57
N SER A 85 8.37 -16.38 -15.51
CA SER A 85 7.57 -17.08 -16.52
C SER A 85 8.45 -17.95 -17.44
N VAL A 86 9.62 -17.46 -17.83
CA VAL A 86 10.56 -18.20 -18.68
C VAL A 86 11.16 -19.38 -17.93
N GLN A 87 11.60 -19.20 -16.68
CA GLN A 87 12.20 -20.26 -15.87
C GLN A 87 11.21 -21.38 -15.55
N ALA A 88 9.90 -21.09 -15.49
CA ALA A 88 8.86 -22.10 -15.34
C ALA A 88 8.73 -23.04 -16.55
N GLY A 89 9.00 -22.56 -17.77
CA GLY A 89 8.93 -23.35 -19.01
C GLY A 89 10.27 -23.86 -19.54
N ALA A 90 11.35 -23.14 -19.25
CA ALA A 90 12.71 -23.42 -19.72
C ALA A 90 13.72 -23.06 -18.62
N PRO A 91 13.92 -23.93 -17.61
CA PRO A 91 14.78 -23.63 -16.48
C PRO A 91 16.27 -23.57 -16.87
N GLY A 92 17.05 -22.84 -16.08
CA GLY A 92 18.51 -22.79 -16.20
C GLY A 92 19.00 -21.95 -17.39
N ALA A 93 20.01 -22.47 -18.11
CA ALA A 93 20.71 -21.74 -19.16
C ALA A 93 19.81 -21.38 -20.36
N ALA A 94 18.84 -22.25 -20.70
CA ALA A 94 17.88 -22.01 -21.78
C ALA A 94 17.02 -20.76 -21.48
N GLY A 95 16.54 -20.62 -20.25
CA GLY A 95 15.77 -19.45 -19.84
C GLY A 95 16.57 -18.16 -19.86
N LEU A 96 17.83 -18.20 -19.41
CA LEU A 96 18.73 -17.05 -19.50
C LEU A 96 18.99 -16.65 -20.94
N ALA A 97 19.17 -17.60 -21.85
CA ALA A 97 19.36 -17.34 -23.28
C ALA A 97 18.13 -16.65 -23.90
N ILE A 98 16.91 -17.06 -23.53
CA ILE A 98 15.67 -16.43 -24.00
C ILE A 98 15.58 -14.97 -23.53
N VAL A 99 15.86 -14.71 -22.25
CA VAL A 99 15.83 -13.34 -21.70
C VAL A 99 16.91 -12.47 -22.36
N ALA A 100 18.12 -12.99 -22.55
CA ALA A 100 19.19 -12.29 -23.24
C ALA A 100 18.85 -12.01 -24.70
N ALA A 101 18.22 -12.96 -25.41
CA ALA A 101 17.74 -12.77 -26.77
C ALA A 101 16.67 -11.67 -26.85
N ALA A 102 15.72 -11.63 -25.92
CA ALA A 102 14.74 -10.57 -25.83
C ALA A 102 15.39 -9.19 -25.57
N ALA A 103 16.40 -9.11 -24.69
CA ALA A 103 17.16 -7.88 -24.46
C ALA A 103 17.91 -7.42 -25.73
N ALA A 104 18.57 -8.35 -26.43
CA ALA A 104 19.25 -8.05 -27.68
C ALA A 104 18.29 -7.58 -28.79
N LEU A 105 17.13 -8.23 -28.92
CA LEU A 105 16.09 -7.86 -29.89
C LEU A 105 15.54 -6.46 -29.59
N THR A 106 15.23 -6.15 -28.33
CA THR A 106 14.74 -4.81 -27.95
C THR A 106 15.80 -3.73 -28.18
N ALA A 107 17.07 -4.00 -27.88
CA ALA A 107 18.17 -3.08 -28.17
C ALA A 107 18.39 -2.88 -29.68
N GLY A 108 18.33 -3.96 -30.47
CA GLY A 108 18.42 -3.90 -31.93
C GLY A 108 17.29 -3.11 -32.57
N ALA A 109 16.05 -3.32 -32.11
CA ALA A 109 14.88 -2.56 -32.54
C ALA A 109 15.00 -1.07 -32.18
N ALA A 110 15.49 -0.76 -30.97
CA ALA A 110 15.72 0.61 -30.54
C ALA A 110 16.79 1.32 -31.38
N TRP A 111 17.90 0.62 -31.68
CA TRP A 111 18.95 1.14 -32.55
C TRP A 111 18.47 1.36 -33.98
N TRP A 112 17.69 0.44 -34.55
CA TRP A 112 17.08 0.58 -35.86
C TRP A 112 16.12 1.78 -35.91
N LEU A 113 15.30 1.96 -34.87
CA LEU A 113 14.37 3.07 -34.75
C LEU A 113 15.08 4.41 -34.56
N ALA A 114 16.17 4.44 -33.79
CA ALA A 114 16.99 5.64 -33.57
C ALA A 114 17.58 6.22 -34.87
N ARG A 115 17.73 5.40 -35.90
CA ARG A 115 18.18 5.83 -37.25
C ARG A 115 17.05 6.41 -38.11
N ARG A 116 15.80 6.35 -37.66
CA ARG A 116 14.61 6.77 -38.43
C ARG A 116 13.81 7.85 -37.67
N PRO A 117 14.21 9.13 -37.73
CA PRO A 117 13.65 10.19 -36.88
C PRO A 117 12.13 10.35 -37.02
N ALA A 118 11.59 10.22 -38.24
CA ALA A 118 10.15 10.29 -38.48
C ALA A 118 9.35 9.13 -37.84
N SER A 119 9.92 7.91 -37.82
CA SER A 119 9.30 6.77 -37.15
C SER A 119 9.48 6.85 -35.64
N LEU A 120 10.65 7.28 -35.18
CA LEU A 120 10.94 7.50 -33.76
C LEU A 120 9.96 8.52 -33.16
N GLY A 121 9.71 9.63 -33.85
CA GLY A 121 8.73 10.63 -33.41
C GLY A 121 7.32 10.05 -33.23
N ARG A 122 6.86 9.24 -34.19
CA ARG A 122 5.55 8.55 -34.12
C ARG A 122 5.49 7.59 -32.93
N VAL A 123 6.53 6.78 -32.73
CA VAL A 123 6.61 5.83 -31.59
C VAL A 123 6.64 6.58 -30.26
N THR A 124 7.46 7.63 -30.12
CA THR A 124 7.52 8.41 -28.87
C THR A 124 6.20 9.12 -28.56
N THR A 125 5.47 9.54 -29.60
CA THR A 125 4.14 10.14 -29.45
C THR A 125 3.13 9.10 -29.00
N PHE A 126 3.13 7.92 -29.63
CA PHE A 126 2.30 6.80 -29.23
C PHE A 126 2.55 6.41 -27.75
N LEU A 127 3.83 6.21 -27.37
CA LEU A 127 4.20 5.88 -25.99
C LEU A 127 3.74 6.97 -25.01
N ALA A 128 3.92 8.25 -25.35
CA ALA A 128 3.46 9.35 -24.50
C ALA A 128 1.94 9.34 -24.31
N LEU A 129 1.18 9.14 -25.39
CA LEU A 129 -0.28 9.06 -25.32
C LEU A 129 -0.73 7.85 -24.50
N THR A 130 -0.17 6.66 -24.75
CA THR A 130 -0.52 5.44 -24.02
C THR A 130 -0.19 5.56 -22.53
N CYS A 131 1.01 6.06 -22.17
CA CYS A 131 1.38 6.25 -20.77
C CYS A 131 0.47 7.27 -20.08
N THR A 132 0.16 8.38 -20.75
CA THR A 132 -0.72 9.41 -20.19
C THR A 132 -2.15 8.90 -20.03
N LEU A 133 -2.67 8.16 -21.01
CA LEU A 133 -3.99 7.54 -20.94
C LEU A 133 -4.06 6.50 -19.81
N ALA A 134 -3.04 5.65 -19.69
CA ALA A 134 -2.95 4.66 -18.61
C ALA A 134 -2.89 5.32 -17.23
N ALA A 135 -2.07 6.36 -17.07
CA ALA A 135 -2.00 7.14 -15.84
C ALA A 135 -3.35 7.81 -15.53
N GLY A 136 -3.99 8.44 -16.54
CA GLY A 136 -5.31 9.05 -16.40
C GLY A 136 -6.40 8.06 -15.99
N TRP A 137 -6.38 6.84 -16.54
CA TRP A 137 -7.28 5.76 -16.16
C TRP A 137 -7.05 5.27 -14.72
N MET A 138 -5.80 5.12 -14.30
CA MET A 138 -5.47 4.71 -12.92
C MET A 138 -5.85 5.79 -11.91
N LEU A 139 -5.58 7.06 -12.23
CA LEU A 139 -5.96 8.19 -11.40
C LEU A 139 -7.49 8.35 -11.34
N SER A 140 -8.22 8.15 -12.45
CA SER A 140 -9.68 8.25 -12.44
C SER A 140 -10.32 7.15 -11.59
N ARG A 141 -9.81 5.91 -11.66
CA ARG A 141 -10.24 4.82 -10.78
C ARG A 141 -10.00 5.15 -9.31
N THR A 142 -8.81 5.66 -8.98
CA THR A 142 -8.44 6.02 -7.61
C THR A 142 -9.30 7.18 -7.09
N ALA A 143 -9.55 8.19 -7.92
CA ALA A 143 -10.41 9.33 -7.57
C ALA A 143 -11.87 8.91 -7.39
N LEU A 144 -12.42 8.12 -8.31
CA LEU A 144 -13.78 7.58 -8.21
C LEU A 144 -13.94 6.72 -6.96
N HIS A 145 -12.93 5.91 -6.63
CA HIS A 145 -12.91 5.14 -5.40
C HIS A 145 -12.93 6.07 -4.19
N GLY A 146 -12.01 7.05 -4.09
CA GLY A 146 -11.98 7.98 -2.97
C GLY A 146 -13.29 8.76 -2.77
N ILE A 147 -13.98 9.14 -3.86
CA ILE A 147 -15.31 9.77 -3.79
C ILE A 147 -16.34 8.80 -3.23
N ARG A 148 -16.39 7.56 -3.74
CA ARG A 148 -17.33 6.53 -3.27
C ARG A 148 -17.11 6.22 -1.80
N THR A 149 -15.86 6.09 -1.37
CA THR A 149 -15.52 5.71 0.00
C THR A 149 -15.83 6.83 0.99
N ARG A 150 -15.56 8.09 0.65
CA ARG A 150 -16.03 9.24 1.46
C ARG A 150 -17.55 9.25 1.60
N GLY A 151 -18.26 8.95 0.53
CA GLY A 151 -19.72 8.77 0.55
C GLY A 151 -20.15 7.64 1.47
N ALA A 152 -19.51 6.48 1.37
CA ALA A 152 -19.78 5.31 2.20
C ALA A 152 -19.55 5.59 3.69
N THR A 153 -18.42 6.23 4.06
CA THR A 153 -18.14 6.64 5.44
C THR A 153 -19.18 7.61 5.99
N ALA A 154 -19.61 8.60 5.20
CA ALA A 154 -20.63 9.56 5.61
C ALA A 154 -22.03 8.93 5.80
N GLN A 155 -22.33 7.91 4.99
CA GLN A 155 -23.63 7.22 5.01
C GLN A 155 -23.68 6.07 6.02
N SER A 156 -22.53 5.53 6.43
CA SER A 156 -22.41 4.40 7.34
C SER A 156 -23.12 4.67 8.67
N ALA A 157 -24.07 3.79 9.01
CA ALA A 157 -24.79 3.88 10.27
C ALA A 157 -23.89 3.47 11.43
N LEU A 158 -23.01 2.47 11.22
CA LEU A 158 -22.03 2.07 12.21
C LEU A 158 -21.05 3.20 12.53
N VAL A 159 -20.45 3.85 11.52
CA VAL A 159 -19.52 4.98 11.73
C VAL A 159 -20.18 6.08 12.54
N ARG A 160 -21.41 6.49 12.18
CA ARG A 160 -22.15 7.51 12.95
C ARG A 160 -22.46 7.08 14.38
N ARG A 161 -22.77 5.80 14.61
CA ARG A 161 -23.01 5.26 15.96
C ARG A 161 -21.74 5.26 16.79
N LEU A 162 -20.61 4.85 16.22
CA LEU A 162 -19.33 4.78 16.91
C LEU A 162 -18.74 6.16 17.17
N GLY A 163 -19.02 7.15 16.31
CA GLY A 163 -18.64 8.55 16.55
C GLY A 163 -19.35 9.21 17.75
N ARG A 164 -20.39 8.58 18.32
CA ARG A 164 -21.05 9.11 19.52
C ARG A 164 -20.18 8.86 20.78
N PRO A 165 -20.09 9.84 21.69
CA PRO A 165 -19.39 9.67 22.97
C PRO A 165 -19.86 8.41 23.70
N VAL A 166 -18.95 7.78 24.43
CA VAL A 166 -19.30 6.67 25.32
C VAL A 166 -20.12 7.24 26.47
N SER A 167 -21.41 6.87 26.55
CA SER A 167 -22.25 7.26 27.67
C SER A 167 -21.70 6.64 28.95
N GLU A 168 -21.38 7.48 29.93
CA GLU A 168 -21.14 7.01 31.29
C GLU A 168 -22.46 6.52 31.85
N SER A 169 -22.61 5.20 32.01
CA SER A 169 -23.64 4.72 32.92
C SER A 169 -23.17 5.11 34.31
N SER A 170 -23.87 6.03 34.97
CA SER A 170 -23.58 6.56 36.32
C SER A 170 -23.65 5.51 37.44
N ALA A 171 -23.42 4.23 37.15
CA ALA A 171 -23.30 3.17 38.13
C ALA A 171 -21.94 3.30 38.83
N ARG A 172 -21.91 4.20 39.82
CA ARG A 172 -20.95 4.21 40.93
C ARG A 172 -19.48 4.35 40.49
N ALA A 173 -19.14 5.49 39.89
CA ALA A 173 -17.75 5.93 39.88
C ALA A 173 -17.28 6.04 41.35
N PRO A 174 -16.24 5.30 41.78
CA PRO A 174 -15.68 5.48 43.09
C PRO A 174 -15.24 6.95 43.20
N GLN A 175 -15.65 7.66 44.24
CA GLN A 175 -15.20 9.02 44.58
C GLN A 175 -13.72 9.05 45.03
N HIS A 176 -12.91 8.13 44.51
CA HIS A 176 -11.48 8.22 44.63
C HIS A 176 -11.03 9.15 43.52
N THR A 177 -10.32 10.21 43.89
CA THR A 177 -9.34 10.90 43.06
C THR A 177 -8.42 9.83 42.46
N ALA A 178 -8.87 9.20 41.36
CA ALA A 178 -8.16 8.15 40.70
C ALA A 178 -6.94 8.83 40.08
N LEU A 179 -5.78 8.62 40.70
CA LEU A 179 -4.48 8.90 40.10
C LEU A 179 -4.56 8.43 38.65
N GLN A 180 -4.46 9.38 37.73
CA GLN A 180 -4.41 9.13 36.30
C GLN A 180 -3.15 8.29 36.07
N ARG A 181 -3.34 6.99 35.79
CA ARG A 181 -2.24 6.06 35.55
C ARG A 181 -2.01 5.94 34.07
N ASP A 182 -0.76 5.87 33.65
CA ASP A 182 -0.44 5.59 32.25
C ASP A 182 -1.03 4.24 31.81
N ILE A 183 -1.53 4.20 30.58
CA ILE A 183 -2.16 3.03 29.99
C ILE A 183 -1.29 2.55 28.84
N TYR A 184 -0.78 1.33 28.95
CA TYR A 184 -0.01 0.69 27.90
C TYR A 184 -0.89 -0.34 27.18
N LEU A 185 -1.13 -0.11 25.88
CA LEU A 185 -1.80 -1.07 25.00
C LEU A 185 -0.75 -1.71 24.09
N ILE A 186 -0.40 -2.96 24.38
CA ILE A 186 0.56 -3.73 23.59
C ILE A 186 -0.22 -4.69 22.70
N VAL A 187 -0.08 -4.54 21.38
CA VAL A 187 -0.72 -5.40 20.38
C VAL A 187 0.37 -6.11 19.59
N LEU A 188 0.39 -7.43 19.67
CA LEU A 188 1.35 -8.26 18.91
C LEU A 188 0.64 -8.78 17.65
N ASP A 189 1.29 -8.63 16.50
CA ASP A 189 0.75 -9.11 15.23
C ASP A 189 0.97 -10.62 15.07
N GLU A 190 -0.07 -11.31 14.60
CA GLU A 190 -0.09 -12.77 14.39
C GLU A 190 0.34 -13.65 15.60
N TYR A 191 0.34 -13.11 16.82
CA TYR A 191 0.71 -13.88 18.01
C TYR A 191 -0.39 -14.87 18.40
N ALA A 192 -0.11 -16.16 18.18
CA ALA A 192 -1.00 -17.26 18.52
C ALA A 192 -1.10 -17.47 20.03
N ASN A 193 -2.30 -17.82 20.52
CA ASN A 193 -2.47 -18.21 21.92
C ASN A 193 -1.77 -19.55 22.22
N SER A 194 -1.52 -19.80 23.50
CA SER A 194 -0.74 -20.97 23.95
C SER A 194 -1.36 -22.31 23.56
N SER A 195 -2.69 -22.40 23.44
CA SER A 195 -3.36 -23.61 22.93
C SER A 195 -3.00 -23.88 21.47
N VAL A 196 -3.04 -22.85 20.62
CA VAL A 196 -2.66 -22.96 19.20
C VAL A 196 -1.17 -23.27 19.05
N LEU A 197 -0.31 -22.58 19.80
CA LEU A 197 1.14 -22.83 19.81
C LEU A 197 1.46 -24.30 20.13
N ARG A 198 0.80 -24.86 21.13
CA ARG A 198 0.98 -26.28 21.49
C ARG A 198 0.43 -27.22 20.44
N GLU A 199 -0.81 -27.01 19.99
CA GLU A 199 -1.54 -27.96 19.12
C GLU A 199 -1.08 -27.95 17.66
N ARG A 200 -0.61 -26.80 17.15
CA ARG A 200 -0.20 -26.64 15.75
C ARG A 200 1.30 -26.59 15.55
N PHE A 201 2.04 -26.10 16.54
CA PHE A 201 3.47 -25.87 16.43
C PHE A 201 4.30 -26.73 17.41
N GLY A 202 3.66 -27.49 18.30
CA GLY A 202 4.36 -28.30 19.31
C GLY A 202 5.13 -27.46 20.33
N PHE A 203 4.84 -26.16 20.44
CA PHE A 203 5.57 -25.23 21.29
C PHE A 203 4.87 -25.04 22.63
N ASP A 204 5.62 -25.19 23.73
CA ASP A 204 5.13 -25.01 25.08
C ASP A 204 5.41 -23.59 25.59
N ASN A 205 4.35 -22.78 25.66
CA ASN A 205 4.43 -21.36 26.01
C ASN A 205 4.23 -21.07 27.51
N ARG A 206 4.14 -22.10 28.37
CA ARG A 206 3.79 -21.93 29.80
C ARG A 206 4.76 -21.03 30.56
N ALA A 207 6.06 -21.18 30.33
CA ALA A 207 7.07 -20.37 31.01
C ALA A 207 6.86 -18.85 30.79
N PHE A 208 6.42 -18.45 29.59
CA PHE A 208 6.10 -17.05 29.31
C PHE A 208 4.82 -16.60 30.01
N GLU A 209 3.73 -17.38 29.94
CA GLU A 209 2.48 -17.06 30.63
C GLU A 209 2.63 -16.97 32.14
N ASP A 210 3.37 -17.90 32.74
CA ASP A 210 3.67 -17.92 34.17
C ASP A 210 4.45 -16.66 34.59
N SER A 211 5.37 -16.19 33.75
CA SER A 211 6.10 -14.94 33.98
C SER A 211 5.17 -13.72 33.98
N LEU A 212 4.17 -13.67 33.10
CA LEU A 212 3.18 -12.59 33.07
C LEU A 212 2.30 -12.61 34.32
N VAL A 213 1.87 -13.79 34.76
CA VAL A 213 1.10 -13.93 36.02
C VAL A 213 1.94 -13.47 37.22
N GLN A 214 3.23 -13.83 37.28
CA GLN A 214 4.14 -13.38 38.33
C GLN A 214 4.33 -11.85 38.33
N LEU A 215 4.30 -11.22 37.16
CA LEU A 215 4.30 -9.75 37.00
C LEU A 215 2.96 -9.10 37.37
N GLY A 216 1.93 -9.88 37.68
CA GLY A 216 0.60 -9.40 38.08
C GLY A 216 -0.41 -9.24 36.94
N PHE A 217 -0.10 -9.74 35.73
CA PHE A 217 -1.07 -9.73 34.63
C PHE A 217 -2.17 -10.77 34.87
N THR A 218 -3.39 -10.41 34.49
CA THR A 218 -4.51 -11.35 34.45
C THR A 218 -4.59 -12.01 33.08
N LEU A 219 -4.48 -13.34 33.03
CA LEU A 219 -4.65 -14.13 31.80
C LEU A 219 -6.01 -14.83 31.80
N PRO A 220 -6.95 -14.46 30.92
CA PRO A 220 -8.22 -15.15 30.81
C PRO A 220 -8.06 -16.55 30.20
N ARG A 221 -8.80 -17.53 30.73
CA ARG A 221 -8.71 -18.94 30.29
C ARG A 221 -9.12 -19.17 28.83
N VAL A 222 -10.01 -18.34 28.29
CA VAL A 222 -10.50 -18.44 26.92
C VAL A 222 -10.48 -17.04 26.30
N MET A 223 -9.53 -16.84 25.38
CA MET A 223 -9.33 -15.59 24.66
C MET A 223 -9.50 -15.84 23.17
N ARG A 224 -10.35 -15.05 22.51
CA ARG A 224 -10.52 -15.05 21.06
C ARG A 224 -10.51 -13.62 20.57
N SER A 225 -9.88 -13.38 19.42
CA SER A 225 -10.04 -12.12 18.71
C SER A 225 -11.47 -12.02 18.18
N ASN A 226 -12.00 -10.79 18.09
CA ASN A 226 -13.32 -10.55 17.50
C ASN A 226 -13.35 -10.90 16.00
N TYR A 227 -12.20 -10.79 15.33
CA TYR A 227 -12.02 -11.07 13.91
C TYR A 227 -10.66 -11.71 13.64
N VAL A 228 -10.58 -12.49 12.57
CA VAL A 228 -9.35 -13.19 12.16
C VAL A 228 -8.30 -12.25 11.56
N HIS A 229 -8.74 -11.21 10.85
CA HIS A 229 -7.84 -10.25 10.20
C HIS A 229 -7.60 -9.01 11.08
N THR A 230 -6.34 -8.59 11.19
CA THR A 230 -5.91 -7.35 11.89
C THR A 230 -6.73 -6.13 11.45
N LEU A 231 -7.04 -6.08 10.14
CA LEU A 231 -7.87 -5.04 9.54
C LEU A 231 -9.22 -4.84 10.25
N LEU A 232 -9.83 -5.90 10.80
CA LEU A 232 -11.12 -5.82 11.50
C LEU A 232 -10.97 -5.96 13.01
N SER A 233 -9.97 -6.71 13.49
CA SER A 233 -9.79 -6.97 14.93
C SER A 233 -9.40 -5.70 15.68
N LEU A 234 -8.49 -4.90 15.13
CA LEU A 234 -8.00 -3.67 15.75
C LEU A 234 -9.08 -2.57 15.85
N PRO A 235 -9.79 -2.20 14.77
CA PRO A 235 -10.88 -1.22 14.89
C PRO A 235 -12.02 -1.74 15.79
N SER A 236 -12.27 -3.06 15.84
CA SER A 236 -13.25 -3.63 16.77
C SER A 236 -12.84 -3.43 18.24
N LEU A 237 -11.58 -3.72 18.56
CA LEU A 237 -11.00 -3.54 19.89
C LEU A 237 -11.10 -2.07 20.34
N LEU A 238 -10.63 -1.14 19.51
CA LEU A 238 -10.54 0.29 19.84
C LEU A 238 -11.91 0.99 19.91
N ASN A 239 -12.95 0.39 19.34
CA ASN A 239 -14.31 0.96 19.34
C ASN A 239 -15.28 0.24 20.29
N PHE A 240 -14.82 -0.79 20.99
CA PHE A 240 -15.65 -1.63 21.87
C PHE A 240 -16.91 -2.17 21.16
N SER A 241 -16.78 -2.52 19.88
CA SER A 241 -17.92 -2.92 19.04
C SER A 241 -17.52 -3.96 18.01
N TYR A 242 -18.43 -4.89 17.73
CA TYR A 242 -18.35 -5.71 16.53
C TYR A 242 -18.56 -4.84 15.27
N LEU A 243 -17.86 -5.21 14.21
CA LEU A 243 -17.90 -4.61 12.88
C LEU A 243 -18.74 -5.41 11.88
N THR A 244 -19.41 -6.47 12.31
CA THR A 244 -20.34 -7.27 11.49
C THR A 244 -21.40 -6.40 10.78
N PRO A 245 -21.91 -5.29 11.37
CA PRO A 245 -22.79 -4.38 10.62
C PRO A 245 -22.16 -3.76 9.38
N LEU A 246 -20.82 -3.57 9.32
CA LEU A 246 -20.16 -3.10 8.09
C LEU A 246 -20.40 -4.06 6.93
N THR A 247 -20.32 -5.37 7.17
CA THR A 247 -20.58 -6.38 6.14
C THR A 247 -21.96 -6.21 5.49
N GLN A 248 -22.95 -5.72 6.24
CA GLN A 248 -24.30 -5.42 5.73
C GLN A 248 -24.34 -4.11 4.94
N GLU A 249 -23.50 -3.12 5.27
CA GLU A 249 -23.44 -1.81 4.62
C GLU A 249 -22.64 -1.82 3.31
N ILE A 250 -21.50 -2.54 3.27
CA ILE A 250 -20.56 -2.54 2.12
C ILE A 250 -20.48 -3.89 1.38
N GLY A 251 -21.11 -4.93 1.91
CA GLY A 251 -21.14 -6.26 1.32
C GLY A 251 -20.07 -7.22 1.87
N PRO A 252 -20.27 -8.54 1.73
CA PRO A 252 -19.44 -9.56 2.37
C PRO A 252 -18.09 -9.81 1.70
N HIS A 253 -17.89 -9.30 0.48
CA HIS A 253 -16.65 -9.47 -0.28
C HIS A 253 -15.86 -8.16 -0.39
N GLU A 254 -16.26 -7.13 0.37
CA GLU A 254 -15.49 -5.89 0.40
C GLU A 254 -14.18 -6.12 1.16
N THR A 255 -13.08 -5.74 0.52
CA THR A 255 -11.70 -5.93 1.01
C THR A 255 -10.96 -4.62 1.14
N ASP A 256 -11.59 -3.50 0.74
CA ASP A 256 -11.06 -2.16 0.91
C ASP A 256 -10.86 -1.83 2.40
N PRO A 257 -9.61 -1.53 2.82
CA PRO A 257 -9.30 -1.22 4.21
C PRO A 257 -9.72 0.20 4.63
N THR A 258 -10.24 1.03 3.74
CA THR A 258 -10.49 2.46 4.03
C THR A 258 -11.45 2.67 5.21
N LEU A 259 -12.58 1.97 5.26
CA LEU A 259 -13.54 2.11 6.36
C LEU A 259 -12.99 1.57 7.69
N PRO A 260 -12.39 0.37 7.74
CA PRO A 260 -11.72 -0.09 8.95
C PRO A 260 -10.58 0.84 9.41
N ASN A 261 -9.77 1.37 8.49
CA ASN A 261 -8.70 2.33 8.81
C ASN A 261 -9.27 3.63 9.40
N TYR A 262 -10.36 4.14 8.83
CA TYR A 262 -11.07 5.29 9.39
C TYR A 262 -11.51 5.03 10.84
N LEU A 263 -11.99 3.82 11.15
CA LEU A 263 -12.39 3.44 12.51
C LEU A 263 -11.22 3.23 13.47
N VAL A 264 -10.02 2.93 12.98
CA VAL A 264 -8.79 2.91 13.79
C VAL A 264 -8.36 4.35 14.10
N GLU A 265 -8.31 5.23 13.09
CA GLU A 265 -7.92 6.63 13.26
C GLU A 265 -8.90 7.42 14.13
N ASN A 266 -10.21 7.17 13.96
CA ASN A 266 -11.29 7.86 14.64
C ASN A 266 -11.98 6.95 15.67
N ASN A 267 -11.17 6.35 16.55
CA ASN A 267 -11.66 5.35 17.49
C ASN A 267 -12.20 5.94 18.80
N ARG A 268 -13.14 5.21 19.41
CA ARG A 268 -13.79 5.62 20.68
C ARG A 268 -12.87 5.61 21.88
N ALA A 269 -11.94 4.65 21.96
CA ALA A 269 -11.00 4.57 23.08
C ALA A 269 -10.15 5.84 23.19
N ALA A 270 -9.59 6.30 22.06
CA ALA A 270 -8.81 7.51 21.97
C ALA A 270 -9.64 8.75 22.31
N ALA A 271 -10.83 8.88 21.74
CA ALA A 271 -11.73 9.99 22.06
C ALA A 271 -12.09 10.04 23.56
N PHE A 272 -12.40 8.89 24.16
CA PHE A 272 -12.76 8.75 25.57
C PHE A 272 -11.62 9.13 26.53
N LEU A 273 -10.39 8.72 26.22
CA LEU A 273 -9.20 9.02 27.02
C LEU A 273 -8.72 10.46 26.82
N LYS A 274 -8.77 11.02 25.59
CA LYS A 274 -8.46 12.44 25.34
C LYS A 274 -9.38 13.37 26.12
N GLN A 275 -10.68 13.05 26.22
CA GLN A 275 -11.64 13.79 27.05
C GLN A 275 -11.28 13.80 28.54
N ARG A 276 -10.44 12.87 28.99
CA ARG A 276 -9.95 12.73 30.37
C ARG A 276 -8.53 13.29 30.56
N GLY A 277 -7.98 13.98 29.57
CA GLY A 277 -6.66 14.59 29.65
C GLY A 277 -5.49 13.62 29.45
N TYR A 278 -5.71 12.46 28.81
CA TYR A 278 -4.61 11.59 28.41
C TYR A 278 -3.96 12.06 27.10
N GLU A 279 -2.63 11.99 27.07
CA GLU A 279 -1.83 12.15 25.86
C GLU A 279 -1.49 10.78 25.27
N PHE A 280 -1.27 10.73 23.96
CA PHE A 280 -1.02 9.49 23.22
C PHE A 280 0.40 9.51 22.67
N LEU A 281 1.13 8.44 22.96
CA LEU A 281 2.42 8.11 22.36
C LEU A 281 2.21 6.82 21.56
N PHE A 282 2.60 6.87 20.29
CA PHE A 282 2.47 5.77 19.33
C PHE A 282 3.86 5.30 18.90
#